data_AF-A0A820IH63-F1
#
_entry.id   AF-A0A820IH63-F1
#
_cell.length_a   1.000
_cell.length_b   1.000
_cell.length_c   1.000
_cell.angle_alpha   90.00
_cell.angle_beta   90.00
_cell.angle_gamma   90.00
#
_symmetry.space_group_name_H-M   'P 1'
#
loop_
_entity.id
_entity.type
_entity.pdbx_description
1 polymer ?
#
loop_
_entity_poly.entity_id
_entity_poly.type
_entity_poly.pdbx_seq_one_letter_code
_entity_poly.pdbx_strand_id
1 'polypeptide(L)'
;MGNLFSRNKETLITTTDEDDQFFDCLNDDETHNENNTQIISHYYAVWIPSNVEITENQFIFDDMKSAFTLCKKYSKHNSRVKIFANRNDAESFIEQSRNTTTDTNDLNMSIEQVTKSGSNDAEKLPYSDVPTSELTKLYNLVEKGDEKEFERLVWTNPRYLISSGDSPTIVKISVRYNSMHVASLSGQAEIIRILIKTIKNVHFIRRLYVNDTEEQTQKRIQFILDMYLNTPDKMQNETPLHLASKF
;
A
#
# COMPACT_ATOMS: atom_id res chain seq x y z
N MET A 1 12.36 -58.78 -5.35
CA MET A 1 13.47 -59.43 -6.08
C MET A 1 14.21 -58.36 -6.87
N GLY A 2 15.51 -58.14 -6.57
CA GLY A 2 16.58 -57.39 -7.31
C GLY A 2 16.27 -55.99 -7.83
N ASN A 3 16.86 -54.86 -7.42
CA ASN A 3 18.15 -54.46 -6.83
C ASN A 3 19.38 -54.48 -7.77
N LEU A 4 20.11 -53.34 -7.75
CA LEU A 4 21.48 -52.99 -8.25
C LEU A 4 21.67 -52.72 -9.76
N PHE A 5 22.44 -51.75 -10.28
CA PHE A 5 23.56 -50.85 -9.85
C PHE A 5 23.48 -49.52 -10.68
N SER A 6 23.52 -48.31 -10.11
CA SER A 6 24.68 -47.42 -9.83
C SER A 6 25.72 -47.19 -10.95
N ARG A 7 25.93 -45.92 -11.35
CA ARG A 7 27.24 -45.24 -11.16
C ARG A 7 27.17 -43.71 -11.33
N ASN A 8 27.83 -43.05 -10.39
CA ASN A 8 28.02 -41.61 -10.16
C ASN A 8 28.84 -40.89 -11.24
N LYS A 9 28.68 -39.56 -11.29
CA LYS A 9 29.81 -38.63 -11.23
C LYS A 9 29.43 -37.33 -10.50
N GLU A 10 30.23 -37.04 -9.49
CA GLU A 10 30.23 -35.87 -8.61
C GLU A 10 30.70 -34.61 -9.34
N THR A 11 30.24 -33.44 -8.90
CA THR A 11 31.12 -32.29 -8.64
C THR A 11 30.48 -31.41 -7.54
N LEU A 12 31.18 -31.31 -6.40
CA LEU A 12 31.03 -30.31 -5.31
C LEU A 12 31.14 -28.87 -5.88
N ILE A 13 30.64 -27.81 -5.23
CA ILE A 13 31.34 -27.07 -4.16
C ILE A 13 30.39 -25.99 -3.55
N THR A 14 30.29 -26.01 -2.20
CA THR A 14 30.00 -24.96 -1.17
C THR A 14 28.74 -24.08 -1.26
N THR A 15 27.72 -24.23 -0.39
CA THR A 15 27.57 -23.84 1.04
C THR A 15 27.70 -22.33 1.33
N THR A 16 26.58 -21.70 1.72
CA THR A 16 26.39 -20.98 3.00
C THR A 16 24.89 -20.79 3.24
N ASP A 17 24.39 -21.47 4.27
CA ASP A 17 23.15 -21.17 4.99
C ASP A 17 23.35 -19.89 5.81
N GLU A 18 22.34 -19.01 5.90
CA GLU A 18 22.09 -18.20 7.10
C GLU A 18 20.57 -17.98 7.27
N ASP A 19 20.06 -18.55 8.37
CA ASP A 19 18.72 -18.41 8.92
C ASP A 19 18.53 -17.08 9.68
N ASP A 20 17.26 -16.66 9.76
CA ASP A 20 16.58 -16.04 10.91
C ASP A 20 17.41 -15.35 12.00
N GLN A 21 17.35 -14.01 12.11
CA GLN A 21 17.51 -13.34 13.41
C GLN A 21 16.53 -12.17 13.63
N PHE A 22 15.49 -12.53 14.39
CA PHE A 22 14.81 -11.77 15.43
C PHE A 22 15.77 -10.84 16.21
N PHE A 23 15.39 -9.59 16.49
CA PHE A 23 16.11 -8.75 17.45
C PHE A 23 15.26 -8.58 18.72
N ASP A 24 15.65 -9.33 19.75
CA ASP A 24 15.27 -9.11 21.14
C ASP A 24 16.01 -7.91 21.73
N CYS A 25 15.36 -7.30 22.72
CA CYS A 25 15.82 -6.14 23.47
C CYS A 25 16.75 -6.52 24.64
N LEU A 26 17.76 -5.67 24.87
CA LEU A 26 18.53 -5.43 26.12
C LEU A 26 19.57 -6.48 26.59
N ASN A 27 20.85 -6.09 26.61
CA ASN A 27 21.57 -5.70 27.84
C ASN A 27 23.03 -5.27 27.56
N ASP A 28 23.50 -4.39 28.45
CA ASP A 28 24.78 -3.65 28.57
C ASP A 28 26.04 -4.57 28.55
N ASP A 29 27.29 -4.15 28.31
CA ASP A 29 28.03 -3.01 28.88
C ASP A 29 29.43 -2.89 28.20
N GLU A 30 30.15 -1.80 28.48
CA GLU A 30 31.60 -1.52 28.24
C GLU A 30 32.06 -0.90 26.89
N THR A 31 32.10 0.43 26.92
CA THR A 31 33.22 1.31 26.51
C THR A 31 34.24 0.81 25.48
N HIS A 32 34.14 1.31 24.25
CA HIS A 32 35.29 1.86 23.54
C HIS A 32 34.88 2.99 22.57
N ASN A 33 35.64 4.07 22.67
CA ASN A 33 35.49 5.35 22.00
C ASN A 33 36.03 5.25 20.56
N GLU A 34 35.15 5.08 19.57
CA GLU A 34 35.48 5.33 18.17
C GLU A 34 34.33 6.07 17.49
N ASN A 35 34.67 7.18 16.83
CA ASN A 35 33.77 8.07 16.11
C ASN A 35 33.10 7.32 14.94
N ASN A 36 32.03 6.60 15.22
CA ASN A 36 31.17 6.01 14.20
C ASN A 36 30.38 7.13 13.54
N THR A 37 30.94 7.71 12.47
CA THR A 37 30.21 8.64 11.63
C THR A 37 29.18 7.81 10.87
N GLN A 38 28.03 7.62 11.49
CA GLN A 38 26.90 6.93 10.89
C GLN A 38 26.58 7.63 9.56
N ILE A 39 26.77 6.92 8.46
CA ILE A 39 26.53 7.47 7.13
C ILE A 39 25.03 7.74 7.04
N ILE A 40 24.64 9.01 7.15
CA ILE A 40 23.25 9.46 7.04
C ILE A 40 22.84 9.25 5.58
N SER A 41 22.07 8.20 5.32
CA SER A 41 21.62 7.85 3.96
C SER A 41 20.49 8.76 3.47
N HIS A 42 19.71 9.33 4.38
CA HIS A 42 18.53 10.12 4.08
C HIS A 42 18.25 11.17 5.16
N TYR A 43 17.62 12.27 4.77
CA TYR A 43 17.16 13.34 5.64
C TYR A 43 15.63 13.41 5.60
N TYR A 44 15.01 13.63 6.75
CA TYR A 44 13.57 13.65 6.94
C TYR A 44 13.12 15.07 7.29
N ALA A 45 12.40 15.72 6.39
CA ALA A 45 11.80 17.04 6.61
C ALA A 45 10.36 16.92 7.07
N VAL A 46 10.01 17.58 8.18
CA VAL A 46 8.65 17.63 8.74
C VAL A 46 8.01 18.94 8.32
N TRP A 47 7.07 18.85 7.40
CA TRP A 47 6.24 19.96 6.97
C TRP A 47 5.02 20.10 7.88
N ILE A 48 4.78 21.31 8.36
CA ILE A 48 3.62 21.70 9.17
C ILE A 48 3.00 22.93 8.51
N PRO A 49 1.68 22.98 8.32
CA PRO A 49 1.03 24.14 7.73
C PRO A 49 1.31 25.45 8.49
N SER A 50 1.45 26.55 7.73
CA SER A 50 1.80 27.88 8.25
C SER A 50 0.74 28.52 9.17
N ASN A 51 -0.45 27.93 9.26
CA ASN A 51 -1.55 28.39 10.12
C ASN A 51 -1.48 27.81 11.55
N VAL A 52 -0.40 27.11 11.89
CA VAL A 52 -0.17 26.51 13.20
C VAL A 52 0.93 27.28 13.92
N GLU A 53 0.72 27.62 15.19
CA GLU A 53 1.80 28.13 16.04
C GLU A 53 2.78 27.00 16.34
N ILE A 54 4.00 27.13 15.81
CA ILE A 54 5.04 26.12 15.97
C ILE A 54 6.03 26.59 17.04
N THR A 55 6.31 25.72 18.01
CA THR A 55 7.25 26.00 19.12
C THR A 55 8.68 25.50 18.86
N GLU A 56 8.87 24.73 17.79
CA GLU A 56 10.10 24.04 17.45
C GLU A 56 10.90 24.80 16.40
N ASN A 57 12.22 24.76 16.52
CA ASN A 57 13.13 25.40 15.58
C ASN A 57 13.80 24.39 14.63
N GLN A 58 13.60 23.08 14.86
CA GLN A 58 14.18 22.00 14.05
C GLN A 58 13.08 21.19 13.38
N PHE A 59 13.20 21.04 12.06
CA PHE A 59 12.22 20.37 11.20
C PHE A 59 12.86 19.32 10.31
N ILE A 60 14.17 19.18 10.38
CA ILE A 60 14.95 18.27 9.54
C ILE A 60 15.75 17.38 10.49
N PHE A 61 15.62 16.09 10.23
CA PHE A 61 16.19 15.04 11.06
C PHE A 61 17.00 14.10 10.17
N ASP A 62 18.08 13.56 10.72
CA ASP A 62 18.85 12.46 10.15
C ASP A 62 18.25 11.09 10.52
N ASP A 63 17.35 11.06 11.51
CA ASP A 63 16.65 9.86 11.95
C ASP A 63 15.13 9.92 11.73
N MET A 64 14.57 8.77 11.36
CA MET A 64 13.14 8.63 11.12
C MET A 64 12.32 8.80 12.42
N LYS A 65 12.84 8.37 13.58
CA LYS A 65 12.04 8.33 14.82
C LYS A 65 11.72 9.74 15.30
N SER A 66 12.68 10.65 15.27
CA SER A 66 12.52 12.05 15.67
C SER A 66 11.60 12.80 14.71
N ALA A 67 11.77 12.60 13.39
CA ALA A 67 10.89 13.21 12.39
C ALA A 67 9.43 12.80 12.57
N PHE A 68 9.16 11.51 12.79
CA PHE A 68 7.80 11.01 12.99
C PHE A 68 7.22 11.43 14.34
N THR A 69 8.05 11.61 15.37
CA THR A 69 7.61 12.13 16.68
C THR A 69 7.09 13.56 16.55
N LEU A 70 7.85 14.43 15.87
CA LEU A 70 7.42 15.80 15.59
C LEU A 70 6.18 15.81 14.68
N CYS A 71 6.15 14.99 13.63
CA CYS A 71 4.99 14.88 12.75
C CYS A 71 3.73 14.48 13.53
N LYS A 72 3.81 13.49 14.43
CA LYS A 72 2.68 13.06 15.27
C LYS A 72 2.18 14.16 16.20
N LYS A 73 3.07 14.98 16.77
CA LYS A 73 2.70 16.14 17.59
C LYS A 73 1.75 17.08 16.87
N TYR A 74 1.95 17.27 15.56
CA TYR A 74 1.16 18.14 14.69
C TYR A 74 0.14 17.40 13.80
N SER A 75 -0.16 16.14 14.09
CA SER A 75 -1.04 15.29 13.26
C SER A 75 -2.44 15.87 13.04
N LYS A 76 -3.00 16.59 14.02
CA LYS A 76 -4.29 17.29 13.91
C LYS A 76 -4.30 18.39 12.85
N HIS A 77 -3.13 18.90 12.49
CA HIS A 77 -2.94 19.93 11.48
C HIS A 77 -2.40 19.35 10.19
N ASN A 78 -2.59 18.05 9.95
CA ASN A 78 -2.24 17.42 8.68
C ASN A 78 -0.74 17.56 8.32
N SER A 79 0.14 17.55 9.33
CA SER A 79 1.59 17.51 9.17
C SER A 79 2.03 16.33 8.30
N ARG A 80 3.17 16.48 7.60
CA ARG A 80 3.72 15.48 6.67
C ARG A 80 5.23 15.35 6.82
N VAL A 81 5.74 14.14 6.57
CA VAL A 81 7.19 13.89 6.47
C VAL A 81 7.55 13.66 5.01
N LYS A 82 8.61 14.33 4.54
CA LYS A 82 9.20 14.13 3.22
C LYS A 82 10.66 13.73 3.37
N ILE A 83 11.11 12.80 2.53
CA ILE A 83 12.46 12.22 2.61
C ILE A 83 13.31 12.79 1.47
N PHE A 84 14.55 13.16 1.78
CA PHE A 84 15.53 13.73 0.86
C PHE A 84 16.85 12.98 0.95
N ALA A 85 17.59 12.89 -0.16
CA ALA A 85 18.95 12.33 -0.16
C ALA A 85 19.97 13.34 0.41
N ASN A 86 19.73 14.64 0.21
CA ASN A 86 20.62 15.71 0.64
C ASN A 86 19.95 16.62 1.67
N ARG A 87 20.74 17.11 2.64
CA ARG A 87 20.26 18.03 3.66
C ARG A 87 19.82 19.38 3.09
N ASN A 88 20.58 19.93 2.14
CA ASN A 88 20.29 21.23 1.52
C ASN A 88 18.92 21.24 0.81
N ASP A 89 18.53 20.11 0.20
CA ASP A 89 17.23 19.99 -0.47
C ASP A 89 16.08 19.98 0.55
N ALA A 90 16.29 19.33 1.70
CA ALA A 90 15.35 19.34 2.82
C ALA A 90 15.19 20.75 3.42
N GLU A 91 16.30 21.49 3.58
CA GLU A 91 16.31 22.87 4.09
C GLU A 91 15.58 23.82 3.14
N SER A 92 15.91 23.77 1.84
CA SER A 92 15.26 24.57 0.80
C SER A 92 13.75 24.33 0.74
N PHE A 93 13.31 23.07 0.90
CA PHE A 93 11.89 22.71 0.91
C PHE A 93 11.15 23.33 2.10
N ILE A 94 11.75 23.29 3.30
CA ILE A 94 11.16 23.89 4.50
C ILE A 94 11.10 25.41 4.38
N GLU A 95 12.16 26.06 3.89
CA GLU A 95 12.19 27.51 3.65
C GLU A 95 11.15 27.96 2.63
N GLN A 96 11.05 27.25 1.51
CA GLN A 96 10.04 27.53 0.47
C GLN A 96 8.62 27.39 1.01
N SER A 97 8.38 26.39 1.87
CA SER A 97 7.07 26.13 2.47
C SER A 97 6.64 27.16 3.53
N ARG A 98 7.59 27.90 4.11
CA ARG A 98 7.32 28.98 5.08
C ARG A 98 7.07 30.33 4.43
N ASN A 99 7.73 30.57 3.29
CA ASN A 99 7.68 31.85 2.59
C ASN A 99 6.47 31.99 1.65
N THR A 100 5.73 30.91 1.39
CA THR A 100 4.51 30.95 0.59
C THR A 100 3.29 31.27 1.46
N THR A 101 2.97 32.56 1.58
CA THR A 101 1.82 33.09 2.33
C THR A 101 0.52 33.18 1.52
N THR A 102 0.42 32.53 0.36
CA THR A 102 -0.75 32.64 -0.51
C THR A 102 -1.18 31.29 -1.06
N ASP A 103 -2.48 31.04 -0.93
CA ASP A 103 -3.27 29.97 -1.54
C ASP A 103 -2.67 29.47 -2.86
N THR A 104 -2.06 28.28 -2.83
CA THR A 104 -1.77 27.53 -4.05
C THR A 104 -2.16 26.08 -3.82
N ASN A 105 -3.32 25.73 -4.39
CA ASN A 105 -3.79 24.37 -4.61
C ASN A 105 -2.88 23.54 -5.56
N ASP A 106 -1.65 23.97 -5.82
CA ASP A 106 -0.80 23.49 -6.92
C ASP A 106 0.47 22.76 -6.48
N LEU A 107 0.56 22.31 -5.23
CA LEU A 107 1.53 21.27 -4.82
C LEU A 107 0.86 19.93 -4.51
N ASN A 108 -0.29 19.68 -5.15
CA ASN A 108 -0.88 18.36 -5.30
C ASN A 108 -0.11 17.53 -6.35
N MET A 109 1.17 17.24 -6.11
CA MET A 109 1.66 15.89 -6.44
C MET A 109 1.49 15.01 -5.21
N SER A 110 0.22 14.85 -4.85
CA SER A 110 -0.21 13.73 -4.05
C SER A 110 -0.01 12.47 -4.89
N ILE A 111 0.53 11.43 -4.24
CA ILE A 111 0.59 10.04 -4.70
C ILE A 111 -0.81 9.48 -5.11
N GLU A 112 -1.86 10.27 -4.99
CA GLU A 112 -3.24 10.04 -5.41
C GLU A 112 -3.53 10.34 -6.91
N GLN A 113 -2.62 10.96 -7.67
CA GLN A 113 -2.90 11.37 -9.05
C GLN A 113 -2.77 10.29 -10.14
N VAL A 114 -2.74 9.00 -9.80
CA VAL A 114 -2.65 7.96 -10.84
C VAL A 114 -3.86 7.02 -10.90
N THR A 115 -5.00 7.45 -10.37
CA THR A 115 -6.29 6.80 -10.65
C THR A 115 -7.43 7.76 -10.96
N LYS A 116 -7.21 9.08 -11.03
CA LYS A 116 -8.27 10.03 -11.45
C LYS A 116 -8.19 10.34 -12.94
N SER A 117 -8.69 9.42 -13.75
CA SER A 117 -9.22 9.78 -15.07
C SER A 117 -10.72 10.03 -14.94
N GLY A 118 -11.08 11.33 -15.01
CA GLY A 118 -12.36 11.86 -15.52
C GLY A 118 -13.69 11.34 -14.96
N SER A 119 -14.35 12.14 -14.12
CA SER A 119 -15.68 12.75 -14.37
C SER A 119 -16.30 13.27 -13.07
N ASN A 120 -17.12 14.31 -13.23
CA ASN A 120 -17.77 15.11 -12.20
C ASN A 120 -18.91 14.35 -11.49
N ASP A 121 -19.28 14.80 -10.29
CA ASP A 121 -20.23 14.20 -9.34
C ASP A 121 -19.79 12.87 -8.71
N ALA A 122 -18.97 12.97 -7.66
CA ALA A 122 -18.76 11.84 -6.76
C ALA A 122 -20.08 11.55 -6.02
N GLU A 123 -20.86 10.58 -6.54
CA GLU A 123 -22.00 10.02 -5.84
C GLU A 123 -21.56 9.59 -4.44
N LYS A 124 -22.18 10.16 -3.41
CA LYS A 124 -21.81 9.87 -2.03
C LYS A 124 -22.24 8.44 -1.70
N LEU A 125 -21.26 7.53 -1.65
CA LEU A 125 -21.49 6.13 -1.31
C LEU A 125 -21.99 5.99 0.15
N PRO A 126 -22.83 4.98 0.45
CA PRO A 126 -23.40 4.77 1.78
C PRO A 126 -22.43 4.15 2.79
N TYR A 127 -21.19 3.86 2.38
CA TYR A 127 -20.14 3.28 3.22
C TYR A 127 -18.95 4.23 3.31
N SER A 128 -18.39 4.33 4.51
CA SER A 128 -17.12 5.02 4.74
C SER A 128 -15.95 4.30 4.08
N ASP A 129 -14.95 5.08 3.70
CA ASP A 129 -13.67 4.61 3.18
C ASP A 129 -13.02 3.61 4.16
N VAL A 130 -12.34 2.60 3.60
CA VAL A 130 -11.64 1.59 4.39
C VAL A 130 -10.28 2.13 4.83
N PRO A 131 -9.95 2.14 6.14
CA PRO A 131 -8.64 2.57 6.62
C PRO A 131 -7.50 1.71 6.10
N THR A 132 -6.31 2.28 5.96
CA THR A 132 -5.11 1.56 5.46
C THR A 132 -4.73 0.34 6.31
N SER A 133 -4.96 0.37 7.62
CA SER A 133 -4.74 -0.78 8.52
C SER A 133 -5.64 -1.96 8.15
N GLU A 134 -6.90 -1.69 7.83
CA GLU A 134 -7.86 -2.71 7.41
C GLU A 134 -7.56 -3.22 5.98
N LEU A 135 -7.02 -2.37 5.10
CA LEU A 135 -6.53 -2.82 3.78
C LEU A 135 -5.31 -3.73 3.91
N THR A 136 -4.44 -3.49 4.88
CA THR A 136 -3.32 -4.38 5.19
C THR A 136 -3.83 -5.71 5.77
N LYS A 137 -4.88 -5.68 6.59
CA LYS A 137 -5.57 -6.90 7.04
C LYS A 137 -6.14 -7.67 5.85
N LEU A 138 -6.83 -7.01 4.92
CA LEU A 138 -7.36 -7.62 3.71
C LEU A 138 -6.26 -8.26 2.86
N TYR A 139 -5.13 -7.58 2.66
CA TYR A 139 -3.95 -8.12 1.97
C TYR A 139 -3.52 -9.45 2.59
N ASN A 140 -3.31 -9.48 3.91
CA ASN A 140 -2.83 -10.68 4.62
C ASN A 140 -3.85 -11.83 4.55
N LEU A 141 -5.15 -11.54 4.57
CA LEU A 141 -6.20 -12.56 4.45
C LEU A 141 -6.21 -13.19 3.06
N VAL A 142 -6.07 -12.36 2.02
CA VAL A 142 -6.01 -12.82 0.63
C VAL A 142 -4.77 -13.66 0.40
N GLU A 143 -3.60 -13.21 0.86
CA GLU A 143 -2.33 -13.93 0.73
C GLU A 143 -2.39 -15.32 1.40
N LYS A 144 -2.99 -15.40 2.60
CA LYS A 144 -3.17 -16.65 3.35
C LYS A 144 -4.27 -17.57 2.82
N GLY A 145 -5.17 -17.07 1.96
CA GLY A 145 -6.31 -17.84 1.48
C GLY A 145 -7.42 -18.04 2.51
N ASP A 146 -7.61 -17.11 3.46
CA ASP A 146 -8.72 -17.20 4.43
C ASP A 146 -10.05 -16.77 3.80
N GLU A 147 -10.69 -17.72 3.12
CA GLU A 147 -11.94 -17.53 2.38
C GLU A 147 -13.09 -17.01 3.24
N LYS A 148 -13.24 -17.55 4.45
CA LYS A 148 -14.37 -17.24 5.32
C LYS A 148 -14.28 -15.82 5.85
N GLU A 149 -13.11 -15.43 6.34
CA GLU A 149 -12.90 -14.07 6.84
C GLU A 149 -12.86 -13.06 5.69
N PHE A 150 -12.31 -13.43 4.53
CA PHE A 150 -12.39 -12.60 3.32
C PHE A 150 -13.84 -12.29 2.95
N GLU A 151 -14.68 -13.32 2.80
CA GLU A 151 -16.10 -13.14 2.47
C GLU A 151 -16.81 -12.31 3.53
N ARG A 152 -16.60 -12.61 4.82
CA ARG A 152 -17.20 -11.83 5.92
C ARG A 152 -16.82 -10.34 5.84
N LEU A 153 -15.55 -10.03 5.56
CA LEU A 153 -15.03 -8.67 5.53
C LEU A 153 -15.63 -7.87 4.36
N VAL A 154 -15.60 -8.42 3.15
CA VAL A 154 -16.12 -7.73 1.95
C VAL A 154 -17.62 -7.51 2.03
N TRP A 155 -18.38 -8.45 2.61
CA TRP A 155 -19.81 -8.28 2.84
C TRP A 155 -20.14 -7.38 4.05
N THR A 156 -19.19 -7.05 4.91
CA THR A 156 -19.40 -6.04 5.95
C THR A 156 -19.39 -4.63 5.33
N ASN A 157 -18.39 -4.35 4.49
CA ASN A 157 -18.26 -3.09 3.77
C ASN A 157 -17.81 -3.36 2.32
N PRO A 158 -18.66 -3.15 1.31
CA PRO A 158 -18.26 -3.37 -0.09
C PRO A 158 -17.05 -2.55 -0.56
N ARG A 159 -16.69 -1.50 0.19
CA ARG A 159 -15.50 -0.68 -0.07
C ARG A 159 -14.17 -1.34 0.21
N TYR A 160 -14.17 -2.56 0.74
CA TYR A 160 -13.00 -3.44 0.72
C TYR A 160 -12.63 -3.88 -0.71
N LEU A 161 -13.60 -3.91 -1.62
CA LEU A 161 -13.37 -4.28 -3.02
C LEU A 161 -13.51 -3.08 -3.97
N ILE A 162 -14.41 -2.14 -3.71
CA ILE A 162 -14.70 -1.04 -4.64
C ILE A 162 -14.46 0.30 -3.98
N SER A 163 -13.47 1.03 -4.49
CA SER A 163 -13.13 2.36 -4.00
C SER A 163 -14.04 3.42 -4.61
N SER A 164 -13.89 4.68 -4.21
CA SER A 164 -14.63 5.79 -4.81
C SER A 164 -14.33 5.86 -6.32
N GLY A 165 -15.36 6.11 -7.13
CA GLY A 165 -15.20 6.22 -8.59
C GLY A 165 -15.04 4.87 -9.30
N ASP A 166 -15.75 3.84 -8.83
CA ASP A 166 -15.91 2.56 -9.54
C ASP A 166 -14.59 1.82 -9.83
N SER A 167 -13.60 1.98 -8.96
CA SER A 167 -12.27 1.39 -9.15
C SER A 167 -11.98 0.27 -8.15
N PRO A 168 -11.19 -0.75 -8.53
CA PRO A 168 -10.70 -1.76 -7.59
C PRO A 168 -9.98 -1.10 -6.41
N THR A 169 -10.28 -1.57 -5.20
CA THR A 169 -9.57 -1.12 -4.01
C THR A 169 -8.13 -1.61 -4.02
N ILE A 170 -7.19 -0.70 -3.85
CA ILE A 170 -5.76 -0.99 -3.80
C ILE A 170 -5.39 -1.39 -2.37
N VAL A 171 -4.96 -2.64 -2.19
CA VAL A 171 -4.53 -3.20 -0.90
C VAL A 171 -3.04 -2.98 -0.62
N LYS A 172 -2.22 -2.74 -1.67
CA LYS A 172 -0.79 -2.42 -1.53
C LYS A 172 -0.39 -1.27 -2.45
N ILE A 173 -0.22 -0.07 -1.88
CA ILE A 173 -0.04 1.18 -2.64
C ILE A 173 1.27 1.22 -3.43
N SER A 174 2.38 0.71 -2.87
CA SER A 174 3.71 0.80 -3.49
C SER A 174 3.77 0.19 -4.89
N VAL A 175 3.05 -0.92 -5.08
CA VAL A 175 2.99 -1.71 -6.32
C VAL A 175 1.62 -1.66 -6.99
N ARG A 176 0.65 -0.98 -6.38
CA ARG A 176 -0.76 -0.89 -6.80
C ARG A 176 -1.49 -2.21 -6.97
N TYR A 177 -1.28 -3.12 -6.03
CA TYR A 177 -2.05 -4.36 -6.04
C TYR A 177 -3.46 -4.13 -5.53
N ASN A 178 -4.43 -4.57 -6.31
CA ASN A 178 -5.76 -4.91 -5.83
C ASN A 178 -5.76 -6.36 -5.28
N SER A 179 -6.86 -6.80 -4.68
CA SER A 179 -6.96 -8.17 -4.13
C SER A 179 -6.76 -9.29 -5.16
N MET A 180 -7.08 -9.05 -6.44
CA MET A 180 -6.90 -10.04 -7.51
C MET A 180 -5.42 -10.26 -7.82
N HIS A 181 -4.58 -9.21 -7.81
CA HIS A 181 -3.13 -9.35 -7.95
C HIS A 181 -2.55 -10.25 -6.85
N VAL A 182 -2.92 -9.97 -5.59
CA VAL A 182 -2.41 -10.71 -4.43
C VAL A 182 -2.85 -12.17 -4.49
N ALA A 183 -4.12 -12.42 -4.82
CA ALA A 183 -4.64 -13.78 -4.94
C ALA A 183 -3.96 -14.55 -6.08
N SER A 184 -3.73 -13.92 -7.24
CA SER A 184 -3.00 -14.53 -8.36
C SER A 184 -1.56 -14.88 -7.99
N LEU A 185 -0.83 -13.95 -7.37
CA LEU A 185 0.56 -14.16 -6.94
C LEU A 185 0.70 -15.26 -5.88
N SER A 186 -0.31 -15.40 -5.02
CA SER A 186 -0.32 -16.36 -3.92
C SER A 186 -0.93 -17.71 -4.30
N GLY A 187 -1.34 -17.91 -5.56
CA GLY A 187 -1.98 -19.14 -6.03
C GLY A 187 -3.36 -19.43 -5.40
N GLN A 188 -4.04 -18.40 -4.89
CA GLN A 188 -5.29 -18.55 -4.13
C GLN A 188 -6.52 -18.58 -5.04
N ALA A 189 -6.65 -19.67 -5.81
CA ALA A 189 -7.72 -19.84 -6.80
C ALA A 189 -9.14 -19.70 -6.21
N GLU A 190 -9.33 -20.12 -4.97
CA GLU A 190 -10.65 -20.05 -4.32
C GLU A 190 -11.00 -18.63 -3.90
N ILE A 191 -10.03 -17.83 -3.43
CA ILE A 191 -10.22 -16.38 -3.21
C ILE A 191 -10.56 -15.67 -4.52
N ILE A 192 -9.86 -16.01 -5.62
CA ILE A 192 -10.16 -15.49 -6.97
C ILE A 192 -11.62 -15.78 -7.34
N ARG A 193 -12.08 -17.02 -7.12
CA ARG A 193 -13.44 -17.45 -7.39
C ARG A 193 -14.47 -16.66 -6.57
N ILE A 194 -14.24 -16.51 -5.26
CA ILE A 194 -15.11 -15.76 -4.35
C ILE A 194 -15.16 -14.27 -4.75
N LEU A 195 -14.01 -13.67 -5.07
CA LEU A 195 -13.90 -12.27 -5.51
C LEU A 195 -14.74 -12.03 -6.76
N ILE A 196 -14.55 -12.85 -7.82
CA ILE A 196 -15.31 -12.72 -9.07
C ILE A 196 -16.81 -12.92 -8.82
N LYS A 197 -17.19 -13.93 -8.03
CA LYS A 197 -18.58 -14.19 -7.67
C LYS A 197 -19.21 -13.01 -6.92
N THR A 198 -18.45 -12.37 -6.03
CA THR A 198 -18.90 -11.24 -5.22
C THR A 198 -19.10 -10.00 -6.09
N ILE A 199 -18.16 -9.67 -6.98
CA ILE A 199 -18.29 -8.51 -7.89
C ILE A 199 -19.45 -8.71 -8.87
N LYS A 200 -19.65 -9.94 -9.37
CA LYS A 200 -20.79 -10.27 -10.25
C LYS A 200 -22.15 -10.26 -9.53
N ASN A 201 -22.17 -10.16 -8.20
CA ASN A 201 -23.40 -10.18 -7.45
C ASN A 201 -24.09 -8.81 -7.49
N VAL A 202 -25.24 -8.76 -8.15
CA VAL A 202 -26.08 -7.56 -8.29
C VAL A 202 -26.46 -6.96 -6.93
N HIS A 203 -26.77 -7.79 -5.93
CA HIS A 203 -27.09 -7.30 -4.59
C HIS A 203 -25.87 -6.68 -3.90
N PHE A 204 -24.68 -7.22 -4.14
CA PHE A 204 -23.45 -6.64 -3.59
C PHE A 204 -23.19 -5.24 -4.15
N ILE A 205 -23.29 -5.05 -5.47
CA ILE A 205 -23.10 -3.74 -6.12
C ILE A 205 -24.17 -2.74 -5.69
N ARG A 206 -25.44 -3.17 -5.59
CA ARG A 206 -26.54 -2.31 -5.13
C ARG A 206 -26.40 -1.82 -3.70
N ARG A 207 -25.54 -2.44 -2.89
CA ARG A 207 -25.22 -1.88 -1.57
C ARG A 207 -24.46 -0.56 -1.69
N LEU A 208 -23.62 -0.40 -2.70
CA LEU A 208 -22.90 0.85 -2.96
C LEU A 208 -23.74 1.85 -3.75
N TYR A 209 -24.47 1.37 -4.76
CA TYR A 209 -25.24 2.20 -5.68
C TYR A 209 -26.73 1.89 -5.54
N VAL A 210 -27.36 2.43 -4.49
CA VAL A 210 -28.76 2.10 -4.13
C VAL A 210 -29.77 2.60 -5.17
N ASN A 211 -29.41 3.67 -5.89
CA ASN A 211 -30.29 4.33 -6.86
C ASN A 211 -30.07 3.85 -8.30
N ASP A 212 -29.13 2.92 -8.53
CA ASP A 212 -28.85 2.42 -9.86
C ASP A 212 -30.01 1.58 -10.40
N THR A 213 -30.35 1.82 -11.67
CA THR A 213 -31.19 0.91 -12.45
C THR A 213 -30.48 -0.45 -12.66
N GLU A 214 -31.23 -1.47 -13.05
CA GLU A 214 -30.64 -2.77 -13.40
C GLU A 214 -29.59 -2.65 -14.51
N GLU A 215 -29.86 -1.86 -15.55
CA GLU A 215 -28.91 -1.66 -16.65
C GLU A 215 -27.60 -0.99 -16.18
N GLN A 216 -27.70 0.06 -15.34
CA GLN A 216 -26.52 0.71 -14.76
C GLN A 216 -25.73 -0.26 -13.87
N THR A 217 -26.43 -1.02 -13.04
CA THR A 217 -25.79 -2.02 -12.16
C THR A 217 -25.00 -3.04 -12.99
N GLN A 218 -25.57 -3.56 -14.08
CA GLN A 218 -24.89 -4.51 -14.96
C GLN A 218 -23.67 -3.89 -15.65
N LYS A 219 -23.77 -2.64 -16.12
CA LYS A 219 -22.61 -1.92 -16.71
C LYS A 219 -21.49 -1.74 -15.70
N ARG A 220 -21.80 -1.37 -14.45
CA ARG A 220 -20.79 -1.26 -13.39
C ARG A 220 -20.16 -2.60 -13.04
N ILE A 221 -20.95 -3.68 -12.96
CA ILE A 221 -20.41 -5.04 -12.75
C ILE A 221 -19.38 -5.38 -13.82
N GLN A 222 -19.72 -5.17 -15.10
CA GLN A 222 -18.81 -5.44 -16.21
C GLN A 222 -17.54 -4.59 -16.14
N PHE A 223 -17.70 -3.28 -15.90
CA PHE A 223 -16.59 -2.35 -15.81
C PHE A 223 -15.64 -2.66 -14.65
N ILE A 224 -16.17 -2.85 -13.44
CA ILE A 224 -15.37 -3.14 -12.24
C ILE A 224 -14.65 -4.48 -12.40
N LEU A 225 -15.33 -5.50 -12.95
CA LEU A 225 -14.72 -6.79 -13.20
C LEU A 225 -13.57 -6.68 -14.21
N ASP A 226 -13.78 -5.94 -15.30
CA ASP A 226 -12.74 -5.68 -16.30
C ASP A 226 -11.52 -5.00 -15.65
N MET A 227 -11.75 -3.96 -14.85
CA MET A 227 -10.69 -3.30 -14.09
C MET A 227 -9.95 -4.26 -13.17
N TYR A 228 -10.65 -5.17 -12.48
CA TYR A 228 -10.01 -6.16 -11.62
C TYR A 228 -9.11 -7.13 -12.37
N LEU A 229 -9.46 -7.49 -13.59
CA LEU A 229 -8.72 -8.47 -14.41
C LEU A 229 -7.60 -7.83 -15.23
N ASN A 230 -7.78 -6.57 -15.65
CA ASN A 230 -6.95 -5.91 -16.67
C ASN A 230 -6.17 -4.68 -16.17
N THR A 231 -6.32 -4.26 -14.91
CA THR A 231 -5.48 -3.17 -14.38
C THR A 231 -4.04 -3.68 -14.20
N PRO A 232 -3.04 -3.07 -14.85
CA PRO A 232 -1.65 -3.46 -14.67
C PRO A 232 -1.09 -2.94 -13.33
N ASP A 233 -0.12 -3.67 -12.79
CA ASP A 233 0.64 -3.23 -11.64
C ASP A 233 1.59 -2.06 -11.97
N LYS A 234 2.15 -1.44 -10.93
CA LYS A 234 3.07 -0.32 -11.11
C LYS A 234 4.50 -0.77 -11.48
N MET A 235 4.89 -1.98 -11.12
CA MET A 235 6.30 -2.40 -11.15
C MET A 235 6.71 -2.98 -12.51
N GLN A 236 5.91 -3.92 -13.01
CA GLN A 236 6.21 -4.68 -14.23
C GLN A 236 5.12 -4.51 -15.28
N ASN A 237 4.10 -3.69 -15.01
CA ASN A 237 2.93 -3.49 -15.84
C ASN A 237 2.18 -4.81 -16.11
N GLU A 238 2.21 -5.72 -15.12
CA GLU A 238 1.55 -7.03 -15.20
C GLU A 238 0.12 -6.94 -14.69
N THR A 239 -0.83 -7.51 -15.43
CA THR A 239 -2.22 -7.61 -15.00
C THR A 239 -2.41 -8.85 -14.14
N PRO A 240 -3.47 -8.94 -13.33
CA PRO A 240 -3.79 -10.15 -12.58
C PRO A 240 -3.95 -11.39 -13.44
N LEU A 241 -4.40 -11.24 -14.69
CA LEU A 241 -4.46 -12.31 -15.68
C LEU A 241 -3.06 -12.78 -16.11
N HIS A 242 -2.12 -11.85 -16.36
CA HIS A 242 -0.73 -12.21 -16.64
C HIS A 242 -0.14 -13.00 -15.47
N LEU A 243 -0.32 -12.51 -14.25
CA LEU A 243 0.18 -13.16 -13.03
C LEU A 243 -0.41 -14.55 -12.81
N ALA A 244 -1.72 -14.70 -12.99
CA ALA A 244 -2.40 -15.99 -12.83
C ALA A 244 -1.96 -17.03 -13.86
N SER A 245 -1.51 -16.61 -15.05
CA SER A 245 -1.10 -17.53 -16.12
C SER A 245 0.31 -18.11 -15.96
N LYS A 246 1.10 -17.60 -15.01
CA LYS A 246 2.49 -18.06 -14.76
C LYS A 246 2.56 -19.34 -13.93
N PHE A 247 1.47 -19.72 -13.27
CA PHE A 247 1.36 -20.84 -12.34
C PHE A 247 0.19 -21.75 -12.74
#